data_AF-A0A7X6SFJ5-F1
#
_entry.id   AF-A0A7X6SFJ5-F1
#
_cell.length_a   1.000
_cell.length_b   1.000
_cell.length_c   1.000
_cell.angle_alpha   90.00
_cell.angle_beta   90.00
_cell.angle_gamma   90.00
#
_symmetry.space_group_name_H-M   'P 1'
#
loop_
_entity.id
_entity.type
_entity.pdbx_description
1 polymer ?
#
loop_
_entity_poly.entity_id
_entity_poly.type
_entity_poly.pdbx_seq_one_letter_code
_entity_poly.pdbx_strand_id
1 'polypeptide(L)'
;VLDRATNRIDITSHNHGFAVDIAHNELKETDFGTVHVSHICLNDDVVEGLELTRDGRSVAFSVQYHPEAAAGPHDAEYLFDRFADLMSANRKGVL
;
A
#
# COMPACT_ATOMS: atom_id res chain seq x y z
N VAL A 1 11.11 0.12 -4.27
CA VAL A 1 9.99 0.87 -3.66
C VAL A 1 10.15 0.83 -2.15
N LEU A 2 10.01 1.97 -1.48
CA LEU A 2 10.12 2.09 -0.01
C LEU A 2 8.74 1.92 0.61
N ASP A 3 8.57 0.95 1.52
CA ASP A 3 7.48 0.91 2.50
C ASP A 3 7.82 1.87 3.64
N ARG A 4 7.03 2.92 3.79
CA ARG A 4 7.28 4.00 4.77
C ARG A 4 7.01 3.58 6.21
N ALA A 5 6.16 2.58 6.42
CA ALA A 5 5.82 2.11 7.77
C ALA A 5 6.95 1.26 8.37
N THR A 6 7.60 0.45 7.53
CA THR A 6 8.64 -0.50 7.96
C THR A 6 10.06 -0.04 7.64
N ASN A 7 10.19 0.99 6.79
CA ASN A 7 11.45 1.44 6.19
C ASN A 7 12.15 0.35 5.36
N ARG A 8 11.39 -0.66 4.91
CA ARG A 8 11.86 -1.74 4.05
C ARG A 8 11.85 -1.28 2.59
N ILE A 9 12.84 -1.72 1.83
CA ILE A 9 12.90 -1.50 0.39
C ILE A 9 12.66 -2.82 -0.33
N ASP A 10 11.71 -2.82 -1.25
CA ASP A 10 11.41 -3.96 -2.11
C ASP A 10 11.82 -3.66 -3.56
N ILE A 11 12.49 -4.61 -4.20
CA ILE A 11 12.63 -4.61 -5.65
C ILE A 11 11.31 -5.15 -6.22
N THR A 12 10.75 -4.49 -7.22
CA THR A 12 9.34 -4.68 -7.64
C THR A 12 9.21 -4.68 -9.15
N SER A 13 8.12 -5.28 -9.66
CA SER A 13 7.76 -5.27 -11.09
C SER A 13 6.71 -4.20 -11.38
N HIS A 14 6.93 -3.41 -12.44
CA HIS A 14 6.12 -2.24 -12.80
C HIS A 14 5.63 -2.31 -14.24
N ASN A 15 4.37 -1.95 -14.48
CA ASN A 15 3.82 -1.78 -15.83
C ASN A 15 2.61 -0.84 -15.82
N HIS A 16 2.84 0.44 -15.48
CA HIS A 16 1.81 1.49 -15.51
C HIS A 16 2.35 2.77 -16.14
N GLY A 17 1.48 3.54 -16.79
CA GLY A 17 1.82 4.82 -17.44
C GLY A 17 1.15 6.05 -16.80
N PHE A 18 0.40 5.84 -15.72
CA PHE A 18 -0.24 6.88 -14.91
C PHE A 18 0.14 6.66 -13.44
N ALA A 19 0.14 7.73 -12.66
CA ALA A 19 0.42 7.70 -11.22
C ALA A 19 -0.63 8.51 -10.47
N VAL A 20 -0.81 8.23 -9.19
CA VAL A 20 -1.70 9.00 -8.31
C VAL A 20 -0.98 10.29 -7.90
N ASP A 21 -1.63 11.43 -8.14
CA ASP A 21 -1.14 12.74 -7.73
C ASP A 21 -1.64 13.08 -6.31
N ILE A 22 -0.76 12.87 -5.33
CA ILE A 22 -0.96 13.22 -3.93
C ILE A 22 0.40 13.56 -3.31
N ALA A 23 0.45 14.61 -2.49
CA ALA A 23 1.71 14.97 -1.83
C ALA A 23 2.09 13.91 -0.78
N HIS A 24 3.38 13.57 -0.67
CA HIS A 24 3.83 12.43 0.17
C HIS A 24 3.45 12.54 1.64
N ASN A 25 3.41 13.75 2.18
CA ASN A 25 3.08 14.02 3.58
C ASN A 25 1.62 14.46 3.76
N GLU A 26 0.81 14.38 2.71
CA GLU A 26 -0.62 14.67 2.80
C GLU A 26 -1.34 13.53 3.52
N LEU A 27 -2.16 13.91 4.49
CA LEU A 27 -3.21 13.07 5.06
C LEU A 27 -4.53 13.56 4.48
N LYS A 28 -5.23 12.68 3.77
CA LYS A 28 -6.50 13.00 3.13
C LYS A 28 -7.65 12.41 3.92
N GLU A 29 -8.47 13.27 4.52
CA GLU A 29 -9.71 12.84 5.17
C GLU A 29 -10.79 12.50 4.13
N THR A 30 -11.47 11.39 4.33
CA THR A 30 -12.58 10.91 3.50
C THR A 30 -13.71 10.38 4.39
N ASP A 31 -14.91 10.18 3.83
CA ASP A 31 -16.03 9.54 4.55
C ASP A 31 -15.71 8.10 5.02
N PHE A 32 -14.64 7.48 4.49
CA PHE A 32 -14.22 6.13 4.81
C PHE A 32 -13.04 6.06 5.79
N GLY A 33 -12.43 7.21 6.13
CA GLY A 33 -11.24 7.33 6.97
C GLY A 33 -10.15 8.21 6.36
N THR A 34 -8.96 8.19 6.97
CA THR A 34 -7.78 8.95 6.55
C THR A 34 -6.92 8.15 5.60
N VAL A 35 -6.69 8.66 4.39
CA VAL A 35 -5.77 8.11 3.40
C VAL A 35 -4.40 8.76 3.54
N HIS A 36 -3.34 7.97 3.44
CA HIS A 36 -1.97 8.46 3.37
C HIS A 36 -1.13 7.63 2.39
N VAL A 37 -0.03 8.22 1.90
CA VAL A 37 0.94 7.53 1.05
C VAL A 37 1.71 6.50 1.88
N SER A 38 1.60 5.23 1.53
CA SER A 38 2.26 4.12 2.24
C SER A 38 3.57 3.69 1.56
N HIS A 39 3.65 3.81 0.24
CA HIS A 39 4.83 3.42 -0.53
C HIS A 39 5.24 4.50 -1.52
N ILE A 40 6.55 4.69 -1.69
CA ILE A 40 7.13 5.63 -2.67
C ILE A 40 8.19 4.95 -3.54
N CYS A 41 8.24 5.34 -4.80
CA CYS A 41 9.34 4.96 -5.68
C CYS A 41 10.58 5.77 -5.31
N LEU A 42 11.71 5.09 -5.11
CA LEU A 42 12.98 5.75 -4.75
C LEU A 42 13.73 6.32 -5.95
N ASN A 43 13.29 6.04 -7.18
CA ASN A 43 13.94 6.52 -8.39
C ASN A 43 13.45 7.89 -8.83
N ASP A 44 12.16 8.17 -8.65
CA ASP A 44 11.45 9.33 -9.22
C ASP A 44 10.37 9.89 -8.29
N ASP A 45 10.33 9.46 -7.03
CA ASP A 45 9.44 9.98 -6.00
C ASP A 45 7.94 9.86 -6.30
N VAL A 46 7.52 9.01 -7.24
CA VAL A 46 6.08 8.78 -7.47
C VAL A 46 5.45 7.92 -6.38
N VAL A 47 4.14 8.06 -6.22
CA VAL A 47 3.34 7.29 -5.25
C VAL A 47 3.15 5.87 -5.73
N GLU A 48 3.53 4.91 -4.90
CA GLU A 48 3.51 3.47 -5.22
C GLU A 48 2.52 2.69 -4.36
N GLY A 49 1.90 3.34 -3.38
CA GLY A 49 0.91 2.71 -2.52
C GLY A 49 0.21 3.70 -1.62
N LEU A 50 -1.04 3.38 -1.31
CA LEU A 50 -1.90 4.13 -0.42
C LEU A 50 -2.41 3.23 0.70
N GLU A 51 -2.63 3.81 1.87
CA GLU A 51 -3.27 3.12 2.98
C GLU A 51 -4.39 3.99 3.54
N LEU A 52 -5.57 3.38 3.70
CA LEU A 52 -6.73 3.95 4.35
C LEU A 52 -6.79 3.44 5.79
N THR A 53 -6.81 4.37 6.73
CA THR A 53 -6.97 4.08 8.15
C THR A 53 -8.27 4.66 8.70
N ARG A 54 -8.89 3.93 9.62
CA ARG A 54 -10.05 4.40 10.38
C ARG A 54 -9.88 3.99 11.83
N ASP A 55 -10.09 4.93 12.76
CA ASP A 55 -9.91 4.73 14.20
C ASP A 55 -8.52 4.14 14.55
N GLY A 56 -7.48 4.61 13.86
CA GLY A 56 -6.10 4.16 14.05
C GLY A 56 -5.80 2.75 13.52
N ARG A 57 -6.69 2.14 12.73
CA ARG A 57 -6.50 0.81 12.15
C ARG A 57 -6.53 0.86 10.63
N SER A 58 -5.69 0.04 10.00
CA SER A 58 -5.74 -0.19 8.56
C SER A 58 -7.06 -0.87 8.17
N VAL A 59 -7.76 -0.31 7.18
CA VAL A 59 -9.03 -0.86 6.68
C VAL A 59 -8.98 -1.17 5.18
N ALA A 60 -8.07 -0.54 4.43
CA ALA A 60 -7.77 -0.88 3.05
C ALA A 60 -6.36 -0.39 2.69
N PHE A 61 -5.75 -1.02 1.70
CA PHE A 61 -4.52 -0.53 1.09
C PHE A 61 -4.49 -0.88 -0.41
N SER A 62 -3.65 -0.20 -1.16
CA SER A 62 -3.33 -0.51 -2.54
C SER A 62 -1.84 -0.31 -2.80
N VAL A 63 -1.35 -0.96 -3.86
CA VAL A 63 -0.03 -0.73 -4.43
C VAL A 63 -0.15 -0.55 -5.94
N GLN A 64 0.79 0.19 -6.53
CA GLN A 64 0.78 0.53 -7.96
C GLN A 64 1.60 -0.46 -8.80
N TYR A 65 2.57 -1.15 -8.18
CA TYR A 65 3.37 -2.22 -8.76
C TYR A 65 2.68 -3.59 -8.64
N HIS A 66 3.28 -4.61 -9.25
CA HIS A 66 2.78 -5.99 -9.33
C HIS A 66 3.40 -6.87 -8.23
N PRO A 67 2.73 -7.09 -7.08
CA PRO A 67 3.25 -7.92 -5.99
C PRO A 67 3.23 -9.42 -6.30
N GLU A 68 2.41 -9.88 -7.25
CA GLU A 68 2.36 -11.27 -7.68
C GLU A 68 3.64 -11.70 -8.38
N ALA A 69 4.32 -10.75 -9.04
CA ALA A 69 5.36 -10.97 -10.04
C ALA A 69 4.91 -11.91 -11.19
N ALA A 70 5.44 -11.72 -12.40
CA ALA A 70 5.45 -12.70 -13.52
C ALA A 70 5.77 -11.97 -14.85
N ALA A 71 7.03 -11.71 -15.20
CA ALA A 71 8.28 -11.96 -14.48
C ALA A 71 8.56 -10.89 -13.40
N GLY A 72 9.50 -11.16 -12.49
CA GLY A 72 9.87 -10.19 -11.45
C GLY A 72 10.51 -10.78 -10.20
N PRO A 73 11.00 -9.91 -9.30
CA PRO A 73 11.34 -10.27 -7.93
C PRO A 73 10.07 -10.52 -7.09
N HIS A 74 10.21 -11.33 -6.04
CA HIS A 74 9.12 -11.75 -5.15
C HIS A 74 9.09 -10.98 -3.82
N ASP A 75 9.85 -9.88 -3.71
CA ASP A 75 10.04 -9.15 -2.44
C ASP A 75 8.71 -8.68 -1.83
N ALA A 76 7.72 -8.35 -2.67
CA ALA A 76 6.43 -7.80 -2.27
C ALA A 76 5.29 -8.81 -2.06
N GLU A 77 5.56 -10.13 -2.14
CA GLU A 77 4.52 -11.16 -1.95
C GLU A 77 3.82 -11.08 -0.57
N TYR A 78 4.51 -10.55 0.45
CA TYR A 78 3.96 -10.37 1.80
C TYR A 78 2.68 -9.52 1.85
N LEU A 79 2.42 -8.72 0.81
CA LEU A 79 1.19 -7.94 0.71
C LEU A 79 -0.05 -8.83 0.58
N PHE A 80 0.07 -10.03 0.02
CA PHE A 80 -1.04 -11.00 0.02
C PHE A 80 -1.37 -11.50 1.42
N ASP A 81 -0.35 -11.79 2.24
CA ASP A 81 -0.54 -12.15 3.64
C ASP A 81 -1.16 -10.98 4.43
N ARG A 82 -0.65 -9.76 4.24
CA ARG A 82 -1.22 -8.54 4.83
C ARG A 82 -2.70 -8.36 4.48
N PHE A 83 -3.08 -8.64 3.22
CA PHE A 83 -4.47 -8.59 2.79
C PHE A 83 -5.33 -9.68 3.45
N ALA A 84 -4.83 -10.92 3.52
CA ALA A 84 -5.53 -12.03 4.19
C ALA A 84 -5.75 -11.76 5.69
N ASP A 85 -4.75 -11.17 6.36
CA ASP A 85 -4.84 -10.75 7.75
C ASP A 85 -5.89 -9.66 7.96
N LEU A 86 -5.93 -8.66 7.06
CA LEU A 86 -6.93 -7.59 7.10
C LEU A 86 -8.35 -8.14 6.94
N MET A 87 -8.58 -9.08 6.01
CA MET A 87 -9.87 -9.76 5.86
C MET A 87 -10.24 -10.56 7.11
N SER A 88 -9.27 -11.27 7.70
CA SER A 88 -9.46 -12.10 8.89
C SER A 88 -9.79 -11.27 10.13
N ALA A 89 -9.14 -10.13 10.30
CA ALA A 89 -9.40 -9.19 11.38
C ALA A 89 -10.83 -8.60 11.30
N ASN A 90 -11.28 -8.23 10.09
CA ASN A 90 -12.63 -7.71 9.88
C ASN A 90 -13.73 -8.75 10.13
N ARG A 91 -13.47 -10.04 9.85
CA ARG A 91 -14.41 -11.12 10.20
C ARG A 91 -14.62 -11.28 11.71
N LYS A 92 -13.57 -11.04 12.52
CA LYS A 92 -13.64 -11.18 14.00
C LYS A 92 -14.36 -10.01 14.69
N GLY A 93 -14.63 -8.91 13.98
CA GLY A 93 -15.39 -7.76 14.47
C GLY A 93 -16.91 -7.83 14.24
N VAL A 94 -17.42 -8.96 13.73
CA VAL A 94 -18.87 -9.24 13.57
C VAL A 94 -19.28 -10.33 14.56
N LEU A 95 -19.12 -10.06 15.86
CA LEU A 95 -19.77 -10.75 16.99
C LEU A 95 -19.97 -9.75 18.13
#